data_AF-A0A372DS15-F1
#
_entry.id   AF-A0A372DS15-F1
#
_cell.length_a   1.000
_cell.length_b   1.000
_cell.length_c   1.000
_cell.angle_alpha   90.00
_cell.angle_beta   90.00
_cell.angle_gamma   90.00
#
_symmetry.space_group_name_H-M   'P 1'
#
loop_
_entity.id
_entity.type
_entity.pdbx_description
1 polymer ?
#
loop_
_entity_poly.entity_id
_entity_poly.type
_entity_poly.pdbx_seq_one_letter_code
_entity_poly.pdbx_strand_id
1 'polypeptide(L)' 'MYFVSAVADHWEVRCRAAPEGPDYPDRGAAVAAATQAARVLWEQQQVATEVLVDGGDGHWVKAAGFGELLSR' A
#
# COMPACT_ATOMS: atom_id res chain seq x y z
N MET A 1 -8.11 -5.47 4.40
CA MET A 1 -8.67 -4.80 3.20
C MET A 1 -7.66 -3.77 2.71
N TYR A 2 -7.48 -3.61 1.40
CA TYR A 2 -6.64 -2.57 0.82
C TYR A 2 -7.44 -1.74 -0.19
N PHE A 3 -6.93 -0.55 -0.51
CA PHE A 3 -7.51 0.38 -1.45
C PHE A 3 -6.41 0.82 -2.42
N VAL A 4 -6.73 0.92 -3.70
CA VAL A 4 -5.81 1.45 -4.73
C VAL A 4 -6.26 2.85 -5.09
N SER A 5 -5.33 3.80 -5.11
CA SER A 5 -5.58 5.21 -5.44
C SER A 5 -4.57 5.70 -6.46
N ALA A 6 -5.04 6.40 -7.50
CA ALA A 6 -4.16 7.15 -8.39
C ALA A 6 -3.77 8.46 -7.71
N VAL A 7 -2.48 8.76 -7.64
CA VAL A 7 -1.95 10.00 -7.08
C VAL A 7 -1.01 10.62 -8.10
N ALA A 8 -1.53 11.60 -8.84
CA ALA A 8 -0.82 12.41 -9.84
C ALA A 8 0.08 11.61 -10.82
N ASP A 9 1.28 11.25 -10.40
CA ASP A 9 2.36 10.59 -11.15
C ASP A 9 2.57 9.11 -10.77
N HIS A 10 1.88 8.60 -9.75
CA HIS A 10 2.07 7.24 -9.25
C HIS A 10 0.78 6.62 -8.72
N TRP A 11 0.85 5.33 -8.38
CA TRP A 11 -0.20 4.61 -7.70
C TRP A 11 0.13 4.42 -6.23
N GLU A 12 -0.88 4.48 -5.38
CA GLU A 12 -0.76 4.12 -3.98
C GLU A 12 -1.69 2.96 -3.66
N VAL A 13 -1.15 1.91 -3.07
CA VAL A 13 -1.90 0.79 -2.51
C VAL A 13 -1.90 0.93 -0.98
N ARG A 14 -3.01 1.41 -0.44
CA ARG A 14 -3.17 1.73 0.98
C ARG A 14 -3.83 0.58 1.72
N CYS A 15 -3.24 0.13 2.83
CA CYS A 15 -3.81 -0.86 3.73
C CYS A 15 -4.10 -0.23 5.10
N ARG A 16 -5.39 -0.11 5.46
CA ARG A 16 -5.79 0.28 6.81
C ARG A 16 -5.81 -0.96 7.70
N ALA A 17 -4.90 -1.01 8.67
CA ALA A 17 -5.08 -1.87 9.83
C ALA A 17 -6.13 -1.18 10.71
N ALA A 18 -7.35 -1.70 10.76
CA ALA A 18 -8.38 -1.10 11.61
C ALA A 18 -7.95 -1.25 13.09
N PRO A 19 -8.17 -0.24 13.95
CA PRO A 19 -7.75 -0.30 15.34
C PRO A 19 -8.66 -1.26 16.12
N GLU A 20 -8.01 -2.32 16.62
CA GLU A 20 -8.34 -3.19 17.76
C GLU A 20 -9.69 -3.93 17.82
N GLY A 21 -9.64 -5.20 17.44
CA GLY A 21 -10.08 -6.30 18.29
C GLY A 21 -8.89 -7.26 18.48
N PRO A 22 -8.99 -8.23 19.40
CA PRO A 22 -8.02 -9.32 19.55
C PRO A 22 -7.81 -10.14 18.25
N ASP A 23 -8.65 -9.89 17.24
CA ASP A 23 -8.78 -10.53 15.95
C ASP A 23 -8.18 -9.75 14.77
N TYR A 24 -7.00 -9.14 14.90
CA TYR A 24 -6.21 -8.76 13.70
C TYR A 24 -5.00 -9.69 13.45
N PRO A 25 -5.21 -11.02 13.29
CA PRO A 25 -4.14 -11.97 12.98
C PRO A 25 -3.49 -11.72 11.60
N ASP A 26 -4.14 -10.96 10.72
CA ASP A 26 -3.82 -10.89 9.28
C ASP A 26 -3.26 -9.53 8.81
N ARG A 27 -2.68 -8.70 9.69
CA ARG A 27 -1.94 -7.49 9.25
C ARG A 27 -0.88 -7.84 8.20
N GLY A 28 -0.15 -8.94 8.44
CA GLY A 28 0.83 -9.47 7.49
C GLY A 28 0.18 -9.86 6.15
N ALA A 29 -0.97 -10.52 6.17
CA ALA A 29 -1.68 -10.92 4.95
C ALA A 29 -2.23 -9.72 4.17
N ALA A 30 -2.74 -8.70 4.85
CA ALA A 30 -3.23 -7.48 4.21
C ALA A 30 -2.08 -6.68 3.56
N VAL A 31 -0.93 -6.60 4.24
CA VAL A 31 0.29 -5.99 3.68
C VAL A 31 0.84 -6.83 2.52
N ALA A 32 0.83 -8.16 2.61
CA ALA A 32 1.26 -9.05 1.54
C ALA A 32 0.37 -8.91 0.30
N ALA A 33 -0.96 -8.87 0.49
CA ALA A 33 -1.92 -8.64 -0.58
C ALA A 33 -1.75 -7.26 -1.24
N ALA A 34 -1.57 -6.21 -0.43
CA ALA A 34 -1.30 -4.86 -0.92
C ALA A 34 0.02 -4.80 -1.71
N THR A 35 1.07 -5.46 -1.22
CA THR A 35 2.37 -5.56 -1.89
C THR A 35 2.26 -6.30 -3.23
N GLN A 36 1.54 -7.42 -3.26
CA GLN A 36 1.32 -8.17 -4.50
C GLN A 36 0.50 -7.34 -5.51
N ALA A 37 -0.54 -6.64 -5.07
CA ALA A 37 -1.34 -5.77 -5.92
C ALA A 37 -0.50 -4.62 -6.49
N ALA A 38 0.33 -3.98 -5.66
CA ALA A 38 1.24 -2.92 -6.08
C ALA A 38 2.24 -3.40 -7.13
N ARG A 39 2.81 -4.59 -6.94
CA ARG A 39 3.71 -5.22 -7.92
C ARG A 39 3.01 -5.45 -9.26
N VAL A 40 1.83 -6.09 -9.25
CA VAL A 40 1.07 -6.36 -10.47
C VAL A 40 0.69 -5.06 -11.19
N LEU A 41 0.30 -4.03 -10.44
CA LEU A 41 -0.06 -2.73 -10.99
C LEU A 41 1.13 -2.05 -11.67
N TRP A 42 2.30 -2.07 -11.02
CA TRP A 42 3.54 -1.58 -11.61
C TRP A 42 3.93 -2.39 -12.86
N GLU A 43 3.88 -3.72 -12.81
CA GLU A 43 4.20 -4.58 -13.96
C GLU A 43 3.27 -4.29 -15.16
N GLN A 44 1.98 -4.05 -14.92
CA GLN A 44 1.00 -3.79 -15.98
C GLN A 44 1.04 -2.38 -16.55
N GLN A 45 1.21 -1.37 -15.69
CA GLN A 45 1.10 0.03 -16.12
C GLN A 45 2.46 0.70 -16.32
N GLN A 46 3.54 0.13 -15.81
CA GLN A 46 4.88 0.73 -15.80
C GLN A 46 4.91 2.13 -15.15
N VAL A 47 3.98 2.37 -14.21
CA VAL A 47 3.88 3.59 -13.41
C VAL A 47 4.34 3.27 -11.98
N ALA A 48 5.12 4.16 -11.38
CA ALA A 48 5.60 3.99 -10.02
C ALA A 48 4.44 3.68 -9.07
N THR A 49 4.65 2.77 -8.12
CA THR A 49 3.59 2.32 -7.22
C THR A 49 4.13 2.14 -5.81
N GLU A 50 3.51 2.77 -4.82
CA GLU A 50 3.86 2.67 -3.40
C GLU A 50 2.83 1.87 -2.61
N VAL A 51 3.28 1.20 -1.56
CA VAL A 51 2.41 0.56 -0.57
C VAL A 51 2.47 1.36 0.72
N LEU A 52 1.31 1.84 1.19
CA LEU A 52 1.19 2.58 2.43
C LEU A 52 0.38 1.78 3.45
N VAL A 53 0.85 1.74 4.69
CA VAL A 53 0.20 1.03 5.80
C VAL A 53 -0.16 2.04 6.88
N ASP A 54 -1.40 1.96 7.37
CA ASP A 54 -1.86 2.76 8.50
C ASP A 54 -1.13 2.32 9.78
N GLY A 55 -0.47 3.27 10.46
CA GLY A 55 0.21 3.06 11.73
C GLY A 55 -0.75 2.85 12.90
N GLY A 56 -2.04 3.19 12.74
CA GLY A 56 -3.05 3.20 13.80
C GLY A 56 -3.14 4.53 14.55
N ASP A 57 -2.21 5.45 14.30
CA ASP A 57 -2.12 6.81 14.84
C ASP A 57 -2.64 7.87 13.84
N GLY A 58 -3.26 7.43 12.74
CA GLY A 58 -3.70 8.29 11.64
C GLY A 58 -2.58 8.65 10.65
N HIS A 59 -1.36 8.16 10.86
CA HIS A 59 -0.25 8.33 9.93
C HIS A 59 -0.10 7.10 9.03
N TRP A 60 0.24 7.37 7.76
CA TRP A 60 0.52 6.35 6.76
C TRP A 60 2.03 6.19 6.58
N VAL A 61 2.52 4.96 6.67
CA VAL A 61 3.95 4.63 6.52
C VAL A 61 4.17 3.82 5.26
N LYS A 62 5.22 4.16 4.50
CA LYS A 62 5.60 3.40 3.30
C LYS A 62 6.18 2.04 3.71
N ALA A 63 5.57 0.97 3.21
CA ALA A 63 6.01 -0.41 3.42
C ALA A 63 6.79 -0.99 2.24
N ALA A 64 6.46 -0.59 1.01
CA ALA A 64 7.14 -1.01 -0.21
C ALA A 64 6.98 0.04 -1.32
N GLY A 65 7.81 -0.06 -2.36
CA GLY A 65 7.69 0.76 -3.57
C GLY A 65 8.27 0.03 -4.78
N PHE A 66 7.65 0.25 -5.94
CA PHE A 66 8.02 -0.35 -7.21
C PHE A 66 8.15 0.76 -8.28
N GLY A 67 9.25 0.75 -9.04
CA GLY A 67 9.61 1.84 -9.94
C GLY A 67 10.18 3.07 -9.22
N GLU A 68 10.66 4.04 -10.01
CA GLU A 68 11.13 5.32 -9.49
C GLU A 68 10.01 6.34 -9.51
N LEU A 69 9.75 6.97 -8.36
CA LEU A 69 8.85 8.12 -8.28
C LEU A 69 9.51 9.30 -8.99
N LEU A 70 8.75 9.96 -9.86
CA LEU A 70 9.16 11.17 -10.54
C LEU A 70 9.00 12.34 -9.56
N SER A 71 9.96 12.45 -8.63
CA SER A 71 10.15 13.55 -7.65
C SER A 71 9.45 13.36 -6.28
N ARG A 72 10.24 13.46 -5.20
CA ARG A 72 9.80 13.81 -3.84
C ARG A 72 10.45 15.12 -3.44
#